data_AF-A0AAT9PAD2-F1
#
_entry.id   AF-A0AAT9PAD2-F1
#
_cell.length_a   1.000
_cell.length_b   1.000
_cell.length_c   1.000
_cell.angle_alpha   90.00
_cell.angle_beta   90.00
_cell.angle_gamma   90.00
#
_symmetry.space_group_name_H-M   'P 1'
#
loop_
_entity.id
_entity.type
_entity.pdbx_description
1 polymer ?
#
loop_
_entity_poly.entity_id
_entity_poly.type
_entity_poly.pdbx_seq_one_letter_code
_entity_poly.pdbx_strand_id
1 'polypeptide(L)'
;MYLTEQLKRFSSIDGYLIEKGMTQEEIDSKKLEAVKYPKKEFRYCYEEVGEDTEIRIVPMKDIHDYARLENKCNGISWHYHLNGRFFDSDYTPTFQKERFSRLFEKWHDMNISEIRRLYEEQPSSFNSFYFIKYIDEHGRTYYYQETDGSHRLVVGKVIGVEHVFQKRSTVFKVNREKLRLFRKVQDIENKRDTFLSTSVLFEKSECPVKPVLVKNFVISSDKETYIRAKATDFDRLYKLVKYKPEAASGEIEEAGLFVDNMAYVERNVIKALIERRSSVKRLINLKVRHKLYGSYSDHVSFNGRKKDEAVGKLTDYFEYELYLLKHKDNDKYTEKMKQLKERYNQLKQGK
;
A
#
# COMPACT_ATOMS: atom_id res chain seq x y z
N MET A 1 42.83 -20.15 15.98
CA MET A 1 41.68 -21.03 15.70
C MET A 1 40.68 -20.21 14.90
N TYR A 2 40.31 -20.63 13.68
CA TYR A 2 39.37 -19.86 12.85
C TYR A 2 38.00 -19.79 13.53
N LEU A 3 37.27 -18.67 13.39
CA LEU A 3 35.94 -18.52 13.99
C LEU A 3 35.01 -19.72 13.69
N THR A 4 35.08 -20.25 12.47
CA THR A 4 34.25 -21.38 12.05
C THR A 4 34.46 -22.60 12.93
N GLU A 5 35.66 -22.82 13.48
CA GLU A 5 35.95 -23.93 14.41
C GLU A 5 35.45 -23.65 15.83
N GLN A 6 35.41 -22.38 16.25
CA GLN A 6 34.82 -21.98 17.53
C GLN A 6 33.30 -22.16 17.50
N LEU A 7 32.66 -21.67 16.44
CA LEU A 7 31.21 -21.73 16.29
C LEU A 7 30.69 -23.16 16.11
N LYS A 8 31.51 -24.10 15.60
CA LYS A 8 31.15 -25.53 15.49
C LYS A 8 30.81 -26.19 16.83
N ARG A 9 31.26 -25.61 17.95
CA ARG A 9 30.94 -26.12 19.30
C ARG A 9 29.52 -25.75 19.74
N PHE A 10 28.86 -24.85 19.02
CA PHE A 10 27.53 -24.35 19.32
C PHE A 10 26.53 -24.78 18.25
N SER A 11 25.27 -24.90 18.66
CA SER A 11 24.15 -25.15 17.75
C SER A 11 23.58 -23.88 17.12
N SER A 12 23.87 -22.71 17.70
CA SER A 12 23.42 -21.39 17.25
C SER A 12 24.36 -20.29 17.74
N ILE A 13 24.13 -19.06 17.29
CA ILE A 13 24.86 -17.90 17.79
C ILE A 13 24.55 -17.61 19.27
N ASP A 14 23.36 -17.97 19.76
CA ASP A 14 22.95 -17.78 21.16
C ASP A 14 23.96 -18.44 22.10
N GLY A 15 24.38 -19.68 21.81
CA GLY A 15 25.34 -20.41 22.65
C GLY A 15 26.68 -19.69 22.76
N TYR A 16 27.16 -19.10 21.65
CA TYR A 16 28.36 -18.27 21.66
C TYR A 16 28.16 -16.98 22.47
N LEU A 17 27.01 -16.29 22.31
CA LEU A 17 26.72 -15.06 23.06
C LEU A 17 26.61 -15.32 24.57
N ILE A 18 26.05 -16.46 24.97
CA ILE A 18 25.99 -16.90 26.37
C ILE A 18 27.40 -17.20 26.91
N GLU A 19 28.24 -17.90 26.15
CA GLU A 19 29.65 -18.12 26.53
C GLU A 19 30.38 -16.78 26.73
N LYS A 20 30.05 -15.76 25.94
CA LYS A 20 30.57 -14.39 26.07
C LYS A 20 29.97 -13.58 27.22
N GLY A 21 28.96 -14.09 27.92
CA GLY A 21 28.38 -13.47 29.10
C GLY A 21 27.07 -12.71 28.88
N MET A 22 26.39 -12.90 27.76
CA MET A 22 25.00 -12.43 27.62
C MET A 22 24.02 -13.34 28.34
N THR A 23 22.95 -12.78 28.90
CA THR A 23 21.84 -13.58 29.42
C THR A 23 20.87 -13.99 28.29
N GLN A 24 20.08 -15.03 28.55
CA GLN A 24 19.06 -15.46 27.57
C GLN A 24 18.01 -14.36 27.36
N GLU A 25 17.63 -13.64 28.42
CA GLU A 25 16.67 -12.54 28.34
C GLU A 25 17.18 -11.39 27.46
N GLU A 26 18.47 -11.05 27.56
CA GLU A 26 19.09 -10.06 26.68
C GLU A 26 19.00 -10.52 25.22
N ILE A 27 19.38 -11.76 24.93
CA ILE A 27 19.33 -12.34 23.57
C ILE A 27 17.91 -12.31 23.01
N ASP A 28 16.93 -12.76 23.80
CA ASP A 28 15.54 -12.84 23.37
C ASP A 28 14.94 -11.46 23.08
N SER A 29 15.34 -10.43 23.85
CA SER A 29 14.96 -9.04 23.56
C SER A 29 15.46 -8.57 22.19
N LYS A 30 16.64 -9.03 21.76
CA LYS A 30 17.27 -8.63 20.49
C LYS A 30 16.75 -9.41 19.29
N LYS A 31 16.20 -10.60 19.49
CA LYS A 31 15.53 -11.36 18.42
C LYS A 31 14.34 -10.61 17.82
N LEU A 32 13.67 -9.76 18.61
CA LEU A 32 12.53 -8.96 18.15
C LEU A 32 12.93 -7.72 17.35
N GLU A 33 14.19 -7.27 17.48
CA GLU A 33 14.67 -6.12 16.73
C GLU A 33 14.92 -6.52 15.28
N ALA A 34 14.17 -5.89 14.37
CA ALA A 34 14.22 -6.18 12.94
C ALA A 34 14.75 -5.03 12.11
N VAL A 35 15.33 -5.37 10.96
CA VAL A 35 15.74 -4.42 9.94
C VAL A 35 14.50 -3.77 9.34
N LYS A 36 14.56 -2.46 9.11
CA LYS A 36 13.46 -1.65 8.59
C LYS A 36 13.93 -0.92 7.34
N TYR A 37 13.40 -1.32 6.19
CA TYR A 37 13.66 -0.64 4.93
C TYR A 37 13.34 0.86 4.97
N PRO A 38 14.02 1.68 4.14
CA PRO A 38 13.59 3.04 3.88
C PRO A 38 12.11 3.07 3.50
N LYS A 39 11.33 3.88 4.21
CA LYS A 39 9.92 4.04 3.90
C LYS A 39 9.75 4.60 2.48
N LYS A 40 8.68 4.18 1.78
CA LYS A 40 8.33 4.71 0.45
C LYS A 40 8.29 6.24 0.45
N GLU A 41 7.79 6.85 1.52
CA GLU A 41 7.71 8.32 1.68
C GLU A 41 9.06 9.03 1.49
N PHE A 42 10.18 8.43 1.93
CA PHE A 42 11.51 9.03 1.83
C PHE A 42 11.91 9.30 0.39
N ARG A 43 11.56 8.38 -0.53
CA ARG A 43 11.89 8.52 -1.95
C ARG A 43 11.18 9.72 -2.61
N TYR A 44 10.00 10.07 -2.13
CA TYR A 44 9.08 11.01 -2.80
C TYR A 44 8.99 12.36 -2.10
N CYS A 45 9.14 12.39 -0.78
CA CYS A 45 8.83 13.57 0.03
C CYS A 45 10.04 14.23 0.66
N TYR A 46 11.21 13.61 0.60
CA TYR A 46 12.40 14.10 1.29
C TYR A 46 13.43 14.60 0.27
N GLU A 47 14.10 15.69 0.65
CA GLU A 47 15.06 16.39 -0.19
C GLU A 47 16.40 16.44 0.54
N GLU A 48 17.47 16.22 -0.23
CA GLU A 48 18.82 16.39 0.28
C GLU A 48 19.03 17.86 0.63
N VAL A 49 19.43 18.13 1.87
CA VAL A 49 19.72 19.49 2.36
C VAL A 49 21.20 19.72 2.62
N GLY A 50 22.02 18.68 2.45
CA GLY A 50 23.47 18.75 2.56
C GLY A 50 24.07 17.55 3.26
N GLU A 51 25.35 17.69 3.60
CA GLU A 51 26.15 16.68 4.28
C GLU A 51 26.49 17.15 5.70
N ASP A 52 26.39 16.24 6.67
CA ASP A 52 26.83 16.42 8.05
C ASP A 52 28.09 15.59 8.27
N THR A 53 29.25 16.26 8.28
CA THR A 53 30.57 15.64 8.48
C THR A 53 31.03 15.63 9.92
N GLU A 54 30.21 16.17 10.85
CA GLU A 54 30.59 16.20 12.25
C GLU A 54 30.48 14.80 12.86
N ILE A 55 31.49 14.44 13.65
CA ILE A 55 31.48 13.18 14.37
C ILE A 55 30.49 13.28 15.53
N ARG A 56 29.46 12.44 15.49
CA ARG A 56 28.35 12.47 16.46
C ARG A 56 27.99 11.08 16.92
N ILE A 57 27.49 11.00 18.14
CA ILE A 57 26.87 9.79 18.68
C ILE A 57 25.54 9.55 17.97
N VAL A 58 25.35 8.34 17.46
CA VAL A 58 24.13 7.85 16.82
C VAL A 58 23.57 6.70 17.66
N PRO A 59 22.40 6.88 18.30
CA PRO A 59 21.75 5.81 19.05
C PRO A 59 21.44 4.62 18.13
N MET A 60 21.74 3.40 18.59
CA MET A 60 21.48 2.19 17.81
C MET A 60 20.02 2.07 17.42
N LYS A 61 19.09 2.39 18.33
CA LYS A 61 17.65 2.34 18.09
C LYS A 61 17.18 3.16 16.87
N ASP A 62 17.93 4.21 16.51
CA ASP A 62 17.61 5.11 15.40
C ASP A 62 18.25 4.64 14.08
N ILE A 63 19.01 3.53 14.10
CA ILE A 63 19.57 2.90 12.90
C ILE A 63 18.62 1.81 12.42
N HIS A 64 18.03 2.03 11.26
CA HIS A 64 16.96 1.21 10.71
C HIS A 64 17.46 0.16 9.73
N ASP A 65 18.61 0.42 9.08
CA ASP A 65 19.13 -0.43 8.03
C ASP A 65 20.66 -0.37 7.93
N TYR A 66 21.25 -1.43 7.40
CA TYR A 66 22.64 -1.56 7.02
C TYR A 66 22.86 -1.39 5.51
N ALA A 67 24.10 -1.13 5.10
CA ALA A 67 24.40 -0.94 3.68
C ALA A 67 24.32 -2.27 2.92
N ARG A 68 23.79 -2.24 1.69
CA ARG A 68 23.59 -3.42 0.81
C ARG A 68 22.45 -4.34 1.25
N LEU A 69 21.38 -3.79 1.82
CA LEU A 69 20.18 -4.56 2.13
C LEU A 69 19.50 -5.06 0.84
N GLU A 70 19.21 -6.36 0.78
CA GLU A 70 18.37 -6.96 -0.27
C GLU A 70 16.90 -6.98 0.16
N ASN A 71 15.96 -6.70 -0.76
CA ASN A 71 14.54 -6.44 -0.41
C ASN A 71 13.90 -7.51 0.50
N LYS A 72 14.35 -8.75 0.38
CA LYS A 72 13.91 -9.89 1.20
C LYS A 72 14.30 -9.80 2.68
N CYS A 73 15.17 -8.87 3.06
CA CYS A 73 15.66 -8.69 4.43
C CYS A 73 14.80 -7.75 5.27
N ASN A 74 13.78 -7.10 4.67
CA ASN A 74 12.88 -6.24 5.42
C ASN A 74 12.12 -7.03 6.50
N GLY A 75 12.05 -6.50 7.72
CA GLY A 75 11.32 -7.14 8.81
C GLY A 75 11.99 -8.41 9.36
N ILE A 76 13.15 -8.79 8.82
CA ILE A 76 13.95 -9.88 9.36
C ILE A 76 14.78 -9.36 10.55
N SER A 77 14.86 -10.19 11.60
CA SER A 77 15.62 -9.89 12.80
C SER A 77 17.11 -9.70 12.51
N TRP A 78 17.74 -8.70 13.14
CA TRP A 78 19.21 -8.53 13.12
C TRP A 78 19.91 -9.79 13.64
N HIS A 79 19.33 -10.43 14.66
CA HIS A 79 19.81 -11.70 15.20
C HIS A 79 19.73 -12.83 14.18
N TYR A 80 18.61 -12.92 13.45
CA TYR A 80 18.47 -13.94 12.40
C TYR A 80 19.51 -13.77 11.29
N HIS A 81 19.81 -12.52 10.88
CA HIS A 81 20.89 -12.25 9.92
C HIS A 81 22.24 -12.77 10.39
N LEU A 82 22.57 -12.59 11.67
CA LEU A 82 23.82 -13.08 12.24
C LEU A 82 23.82 -14.61 12.35
N ASN A 83 22.76 -15.19 12.92
CA ASN A 83 22.65 -16.64 13.12
C ASN A 83 22.63 -17.41 11.79
N GLY A 84 21.77 -16.99 10.87
CA GLY A 84 21.62 -17.62 9.56
C GLY A 84 22.92 -17.62 8.77
N ARG A 85 23.78 -16.60 8.96
CA ARG A 85 25.07 -16.56 8.28
C ARG A 85 26.00 -17.74 8.61
N PHE A 86 25.88 -18.28 9.80
CA PHE A 86 26.78 -19.31 10.33
C PHE A 86 26.16 -20.69 10.42
N PHE A 87 24.86 -20.76 10.72
CA PHE A 87 24.19 -21.99 11.14
C PHE A 87 23.05 -22.44 10.23
N ASP A 88 22.67 -21.64 9.24
CA ASP A 88 21.60 -21.98 8.28
C ASP A 88 22.21 -22.16 6.89
N SER A 89 22.11 -23.37 6.34
CA SER A 89 22.65 -23.72 5.03
C SER A 89 21.90 -23.07 3.87
N ASP A 90 20.62 -22.76 4.08
CA ASP A 90 19.71 -22.24 3.05
C ASP A 90 19.67 -20.70 3.08
N TYR A 91 20.31 -20.10 4.09
CA TYR A 91 20.43 -18.67 4.22
C TYR A 91 21.28 -18.08 3.09
N THR A 92 20.62 -17.38 2.16
CA THR A 92 21.31 -16.70 1.06
C THR A 92 22.21 -15.60 1.64
N PRO A 93 23.54 -15.68 1.46
CA PRO A 93 24.45 -14.76 2.14
C PRO A 93 24.29 -13.32 1.64
N THR A 94 23.77 -12.44 2.48
CA THR A 94 23.84 -10.98 2.23
C THR A 94 25.20 -10.39 2.62
N PHE A 95 26.01 -11.16 3.36
CA PHE A 95 27.29 -10.73 3.89
C PHE A 95 28.40 -11.76 3.67
N GLN A 96 29.65 -11.32 3.59
CA GLN A 96 30.81 -12.20 3.55
C GLN A 96 31.06 -12.80 4.95
N LYS A 97 31.03 -14.14 5.08
CA LYS A 97 31.24 -14.88 6.34
C LYS A 97 32.55 -14.46 7.01
N GLU A 98 33.58 -14.33 6.19
CA GLU A 98 34.93 -13.94 6.60
C GLU A 98 34.96 -12.60 7.34
N ARG A 99 34.10 -11.64 6.99
CA ARG A 99 34.06 -10.34 7.69
C ARG A 99 33.60 -10.49 9.14
N PHE A 100 32.63 -11.36 9.40
CA PHE A 100 32.25 -11.70 10.77
C PHE A 100 33.31 -12.57 11.46
N SER A 101 33.93 -13.52 10.73
CA SER A 101 35.05 -14.32 11.25
C SER A 101 36.19 -13.48 11.81
N ARG A 102 36.64 -12.49 11.05
CA ARG A 102 37.71 -11.59 11.49
C ARG A 102 37.33 -10.74 12.71
N LEU A 103 36.04 -10.45 12.92
CA LEU A 103 35.58 -9.74 14.12
C LEU A 103 35.66 -10.63 15.34
N PHE A 104 35.04 -11.81 15.28
CA PHE A 104 34.97 -12.70 16.43
C PHE A 104 36.34 -13.30 16.80
N GLU A 105 37.25 -13.46 15.83
CA GLU A 105 38.66 -13.81 16.11
C GLU A 105 39.35 -12.75 16.96
N LYS A 106 39.12 -11.45 16.70
CA LYS A 106 39.69 -10.37 17.52
C LYS A 106 39.11 -10.30 18.93
N TRP A 107 37.89 -10.80 19.11
CA TRP A 107 37.20 -10.79 20.39
C TRP A 107 37.25 -12.14 21.11
N HIS A 108 38.11 -13.05 20.65
CA HIS A 108 38.16 -14.40 21.18
C HIS A 108 38.34 -14.42 22.71
N ASP A 109 39.17 -13.53 23.24
CA ASP A 109 39.48 -13.47 24.67
C ASP A 109 38.67 -12.40 25.42
N MET A 110 37.76 -11.70 24.73
CA MET A 110 36.94 -10.63 25.32
C MET A 110 35.58 -11.16 25.77
N ASN A 111 35.06 -10.64 26.88
CA ASN A 111 33.67 -10.80 27.29
C ASN A 111 32.74 -9.78 26.59
N ILE A 112 31.42 -9.95 26.71
CA ILE A 112 30.46 -9.10 26.01
C ILE A 112 30.54 -7.63 26.41
N SER A 113 30.81 -7.33 27.69
CA SER A 113 30.95 -5.95 28.19
C SER A 113 32.15 -5.26 27.56
N GLU A 114 33.28 -5.94 27.42
CA GLU A 114 34.47 -5.43 26.74
C GLU A 114 34.18 -5.17 25.26
N ILE A 115 33.46 -6.09 24.59
CA ILE A 115 33.10 -5.94 23.17
C ILE A 115 32.16 -4.75 22.97
N ARG A 116 31.13 -4.58 23.82
CA ARG A 116 30.22 -3.42 23.78
C ARG A 116 30.99 -2.12 23.94
N ARG A 117 31.95 -2.08 24.87
CA ARG A 117 32.80 -0.90 25.11
C ARG A 117 33.58 -0.47 23.86
N LEU A 118 34.06 -1.41 23.04
CA LEU A 118 34.74 -1.09 21.76
C LEU A 118 33.84 -0.34 20.75
N TYR A 119 32.51 -0.52 20.84
CA TYR A 119 31.58 0.27 20.02
C TYR A 119 31.31 1.65 20.60
N GLU A 120 31.29 1.76 21.93
CA GLU A 120 30.80 2.95 22.65
C GLU A 120 31.91 3.93 23.06
N GLU A 121 33.17 3.48 23.04
CA GLU A 121 34.40 4.28 23.17
C GLU A 121 34.54 5.35 22.09
N GLN A 122 35.66 6.09 22.09
CA GLN A 122 35.89 7.16 21.12
C GLN A 122 35.71 6.73 19.65
N PRO A 123 35.34 7.68 18.75
CA PRO A 123 35.17 7.41 17.34
C PRO A 123 36.44 6.80 16.72
N SER A 124 36.28 5.66 16.06
CA SER A 124 37.35 4.93 15.38
C SER A 124 36.87 4.34 14.05
N SER A 125 37.79 3.79 13.26
CA SER A 125 37.42 3.10 12.02
C SER A 125 36.48 1.92 12.23
N PHE A 126 36.43 1.36 13.45
CA PHE A 126 35.62 0.22 13.84
C PHE A 126 34.15 0.59 14.10
N ASN A 127 33.91 1.64 14.90
CA ASN A 127 32.59 2.05 15.37
C ASN A 127 32.07 3.34 14.70
N SER A 128 32.77 3.85 13.68
CA SER A 128 32.31 5.00 12.89
C SER A 128 31.77 4.57 11.52
N PHE A 129 30.61 5.11 11.14
CA PHE A 129 29.87 4.73 9.93
C PHE A 129 29.42 5.94 9.11
N TYR A 130 29.17 5.70 7.84
CA TYR A 130 28.53 6.65 6.93
C TYR A 130 27.03 6.33 6.89
N PHE A 131 26.19 7.35 7.02
CA PHE A 131 24.74 7.18 7.03
C PHE A 131 24.05 8.06 5.98
N ILE A 132 22.86 7.64 5.60
CA ILE A 132 21.80 8.51 5.08
C ILE A 132 20.88 8.80 6.27
N LYS A 133 20.68 10.09 6.56
CA LYS A 133 19.91 10.57 7.71
C LYS A 133 18.65 11.25 7.22
N TYR A 134 17.48 10.67 7.54
CA TYR A 134 16.18 11.30 7.28
C TYR A 134 15.67 11.99 8.54
N ILE A 135 15.19 13.24 8.40
CA ILE A 135 14.58 14.02 9.48
C ILE A 135 13.12 14.28 9.12
N ASP A 136 12.20 13.71 9.92
CA ASP A 136 10.76 13.84 9.67
C ASP A 136 10.18 15.19 10.13
N GLU A 137 8.87 15.37 9.94
CA GLU A 137 8.16 16.61 10.26
C GLU A 137 8.14 16.95 11.75
N HIS A 138 8.40 15.95 12.60
CA HIS A 138 8.48 16.06 14.07
C HIS A 138 9.93 16.13 14.57
N GLY A 139 10.91 16.20 13.66
CA GLY A 139 12.34 16.24 14.01
C GLY A 139 12.94 14.89 14.40
N ARG A 140 12.22 13.77 14.24
CA ARG A 140 12.77 12.44 14.50
C ARG A 140 13.73 12.03 13.39
N THR A 141 14.82 11.40 13.79
CA THR A 141 15.91 11.01 12.89
C THR A 141 15.89 9.52 12.62
N TYR A 142 16.08 9.14 11.36
CA TYR A 142 16.20 7.75 10.92
C TYR A 142 17.52 7.60 10.17
N TYR A 143 18.38 6.69 10.62
CA TYR A 143 19.68 6.43 10.03
C TYR A 143 19.68 5.13 9.23
N TYR A 144 20.21 5.19 8.02
CA TYR A 144 20.37 4.07 7.09
C TYR A 144 21.83 4.04 6.69
N GLN A 145 22.54 2.94 6.93
CA GLN A 145 23.97 2.90 6.61
C GLN A 145 24.17 3.01 5.08
N GLU A 146 25.09 3.89 4.68
CA GLU A 146 25.36 4.19 3.27
C GLU A 146 26.42 3.25 2.68
N THR A 147 27.46 2.93 3.45
CA THR A 147 28.66 2.23 2.96
C THR A 147 29.03 1.01 3.80
N ASP A 148 30.15 0.37 3.47
CA ASP A 148 30.70 -0.80 4.15
C ASP A 148 30.75 -0.70 5.69
N GLY A 149 30.75 -1.87 6.34
CA GLY A 149 30.74 -1.99 7.80
C GLY A 149 29.51 -2.71 8.35
N SER A 150 28.58 -3.17 7.49
CA SER A 150 27.30 -3.77 7.87
C SER A 150 27.42 -4.91 8.89
N HIS A 151 28.41 -5.79 8.73
CA HIS A 151 28.71 -6.84 9.71
C HIS A 151 28.94 -6.33 11.14
N ARG A 152 29.64 -5.19 11.33
CA ARG A 152 29.84 -4.57 12.64
C ARG A 152 28.53 -4.00 13.17
N LEU A 153 27.75 -3.36 12.31
CA LEU A 153 26.46 -2.80 12.71
C LEU A 153 25.48 -3.91 13.14
N VAL A 154 25.38 -5.00 12.36
CA VAL A 154 24.55 -6.17 12.69
C VAL A 154 24.98 -6.77 14.02
N VAL A 155 26.28 -6.96 14.23
CA VAL A 155 26.76 -7.48 15.51
C VAL A 155 26.46 -6.52 16.66
N GLY A 156 26.73 -5.21 16.50
CA GLY A 156 26.43 -4.20 17.51
C GLY A 156 24.97 -4.21 17.94
N LYS A 157 24.04 -4.36 16.97
CA LYS A 157 22.61 -4.55 17.22
C LYS A 157 22.34 -5.80 18.07
N VAL A 158 22.89 -6.95 17.67
CA VAL A 158 22.66 -8.24 18.34
C VAL A 158 23.22 -8.28 19.75
N ILE A 159 24.41 -7.71 19.97
CA ILE A 159 25.02 -7.69 21.31
C ILE A 159 24.44 -6.59 22.19
N GLY A 160 23.59 -5.70 21.65
CA GLY A 160 22.92 -4.66 22.43
C GLY A 160 23.76 -3.42 22.74
N VAL A 161 24.62 -3.01 21.81
CA VAL A 161 25.31 -1.71 21.85
C VAL A 161 24.29 -0.57 21.91
N GLU A 162 24.55 0.45 22.72
CA GLU A 162 23.67 1.60 22.88
C GLU A 162 23.81 2.60 21.72
N HIS A 163 25.03 2.86 21.27
CA HIS A 163 25.33 3.81 20.20
C HIS A 163 26.59 3.49 19.41
N VAL A 164 26.70 4.11 18.24
CA VAL A 164 27.92 4.18 17.42
C VAL A 164 28.18 5.61 17.00
N PHE A 165 29.22 5.83 16.21
CA PHE A 165 29.58 7.14 15.73
C PHE A 165 29.21 7.30 14.26
N GLN A 166 28.64 8.44 13.95
CA GLN A 166 28.60 8.96 12.60
C GLN A 166 29.99 9.49 12.25
N LYS A 167 30.53 9.07 11.12
CA LYS A 167 31.65 9.75 10.45
C LYS A 167 31.14 10.84 9.51
N ARG A 168 30.03 10.56 8.83
CA ARG A 168 29.39 11.45 7.87
C ARG A 168 27.95 11.01 7.65
N SER A 169 27.06 11.97 7.40
CA SER A 169 25.70 11.70 6.99
C SER A 169 25.26 12.54 5.80
N THR A 170 24.69 11.91 4.78
CA THR A 170 23.89 12.62 3.76
C THR A 170 22.53 12.92 4.37
N VAL A 171 22.18 14.20 4.53
CA VAL A 171 21.00 14.64 5.29
C VAL A 171 19.84 14.94 4.38
N PHE A 172 18.72 14.29 4.63
CA PHE A 172 17.45 14.49 3.96
C PHE A 172 16.42 15.05 4.92
N LYS A 173 15.77 16.16 4.55
CA LYS A 173 14.65 16.73 5.31
C LYS A 173 13.36 16.55 4.55
N VAL A 174 12.28 16.37 5.30
CA VAL A 174 10.95 16.31 4.71
C VAL A 174 10.56 17.64 4.08
N ASN A 175 10.08 17.58 2.84
CA ASN A 175 9.34 18.66 2.22
C ASN A 175 7.85 18.50 2.59
N ARG A 176 7.34 19.43 3.41
CA ARG A 176 5.99 19.36 3.98
C ARG A 176 4.90 19.30 2.90
N GLU A 177 5.08 20.03 1.81
CA GLU A 177 4.10 20.06 0.73
C GLU A 177 4.08 18.73 -0.04
N LYS A 178 5.26 18.18 -0.37
CA LYS A 178 5.35 16.85 -0.98
C LYS A 178 4.76 15.78 -0.08
N LEU A 179 4.99 15.84 1.23
CA LEU A 179 4.40 14.91 2.19
C LEU A 179 2.87 15.02 2.23
N ARG A 180 2.32 16.24 2.23
CA ARG A 180 0.87 16.48 2.16
C ARG A 180 0.25 15.86 0.92
N LEU A 181 0.85 16.09 -0.25
CA LEU A 181 0.37 15.54 -1.52
C LEU A 181 0.52 14.01 -1.57
N PHE A 182 1.65 13.47 -1.11
CA PHE A 182 1.88 12.03 -1.01
C PHE A 182 0.81 11.33 -0.16
N ARG A 183 0.46 11.91 1.00
CA ARG A 183 -0.61 11.39 1.87
C ARG A 183 -1.98 11.43 1.20
N LYS A 184 -2.28 12.47 0.41
CA LYS A 184 -3.52 12.52 -0.40
C LYS A 184 -3.55 11.39 -1.44
N VAL A 185 -2.44 11.14 -2.12
CA VAL A 185 -2.34 10.04 -3.10
C VAL A 185 -2.61 8.69 -2.41
N GLN A 186 -2.00 8.45 -1.24
CA GLN A 186 -2.24 7.24 -0.45
C GLN A 186 -3.70 7.09 -0.01
N ASP A 187 -4.36 8.18 0.41
CA ASP A 187 -5.77 8.16 0.81
C ASP A 187 -6.68 7.77 -0.38
N ILE A 188 -6.44 8.34 -1.56
CA ILE A 188 -7.20 8.01 -2.77
C ILE A 188 -6.97 6.55 -3.18
N GLU A 189 -5.71 6.07 -3.11
CA GLU A 189 -5.34 4.67 -3.38
C GLU A 189 -6.09 3.71 -2.43
N ASN A 190 -6.10 4.01 -1.13
CA ASN A 190 -6.81 3.22 -0.12
C ASN A 190 -8.32 3.23 -0.32
N LYS A 191 -8.92 4.39 -0.65
CA LYS A 191 -10.35 4.50 -0.94
C LYS A 191 -10.74 3.68 -2.15
N ARG A 192 -9.94 3.73 -3.22
CA ARG A 192 -10.13 2.90 -4.42
C ARG A 192 -10.08 1.42 -4.06
N ASP A 193 -9.07 0.97 -3.33
CA ASP A 193 -8.89 -0.44 -3.00
C ASP A 193 -9.99 -0.95 -2.07
N THR A 194 -10.41 -0.13 -1.12
CA THR A 194 -11.57 -0.41 -0.25
C THR A 194 -12.85 -0.52 -1.07
N PHE A 195 -13.12 0.40 -1.99
CA PHE A 195 -14.27 0.33 -2.89
C PHE A 195 -14.23 -0.95 -3.74
N LEU A 196 -13.12 -1.26 -4.41
CA LEU A 196 -12.99 -2.45 -5.25
C LEU A 196 -13.18 -3.76 -4.48
N SER A 197 -12.74 -3.82 -3.22
CA SER A 197 -12.87 -5.01 -2.38
C SER A 197 -14.25 -5.21 -1.74
N THR A 198 -15.02 -4.13 -1.57
CA THR A 198 -16.33 -4.17 -0.89
C THR A 198 -17.51 -4.05 -1.84
N SER A 199 -17.28 -3.59 -3.07
CA SER A 199 -18.33 -3.36 -4.04
C SER A 199 -18.92 -4.67 -4.56
N VAL A 200 -20.24 -4.75 -4.50
CA VAL A 200 -21.03 -5.88 -5.03
C VAL A 200 -21.09 -5.88 -6.56
N LEU A 201 -20.66 -4.79 -7.20
CA LEU A 201 -20.63 -4.66 -8.65
C LEU A 201 -19.36 -5.27 -9.28
N PHE A 202 -18.37 -5.65 -8.47
CA PHE A 202 -17.06 -6.16 -8.90
C PHE A 202 -16.71 -7.49 -8.21
N GLU A 203 -17.65 -8.45 -8.19
CA GLU A 203 -17.33 -9.82 -7.73
C GLU A 203 -16.09 -10.36 -8.47
N LYS A 204 -15.11 -10.86 -7.71
CA LYS A 204 -13.91 -11.52 -8.23
C LYS A 204 -14.35 -12.74 -9.07
N SER A 205 -14.35 -12.64 -10.39
CA SER A 205 -14.57 -13.82 -11.24
C SER A 205 -13.30 -14.67 -11.27
N GLU A 206 -13.39 -15.95 -10.89
CA GLU A 206 -12.25 -16.89 -10.91
C GLU A 206 -11.77 -17.27 -12.32
N CYS A 207 -12.49 -16.89 -13.38
CA CYS A 207 -12.14 -17.20 -14.77
C CYS A 207 -12.09 -15.94 -15.66
N PRO A 208 -10.98 -15.69 -16.39
CA PRO A 208 -10.90 -14.60 -17.35
C PRO A 208 -11.78 -14.93 -18.58
N VAL A 209 -12.96 -14.34 -18.65
CA VAL A 209 -13.82 -14.42 -19.85
C VAL A 209 -13.34 -13.38 -20.87
N LYS A 210 -13.21 -13.77 -22.15
CA LYS A 210 -12.85 -12.85 -23.25
C LYS A 210 -13.89 -11.74 -23.40
N PRO A 211 -13.48 -10.48 -23.68
CA PRO A 211 -14.40 -9.37 -23.85
C PRO A 211 -15.27 -9.57 -25.10
N VAL A 212 -16.58 -9.38 -24.94
CA VAL A 212 -17.53 -9.24 -26.06
C VAL A 212 -17.96 -7.78 -26.12
N LEU A 213 -17.71 -7.15 -27.27
CA LEU A 213 -18.16 -5.79 -27.56
C LEU A 213 -19.67 -5.79 -27.79
N VAL A 214 -20.42 -5.18 -26.87
CA VAL A 214 -21.77 -4.69 -27.15
C VAL A 214 -21.70 -3.18 -27.08
N LYS A 215 -22.02 -2.51 -28.20
CA LYS A 215 -22.05 -1.05 -28.29
C LYS A 215 -22.91 -0.49 -27.14
N ASN A 216 -22.25 0.30 -26.30
CA ASN A 216 -22.76 1.18 -25.24
C ASN A 216 -22.72 0.71 -23.78
N PHE A 217 -22.39 -0.54 -23.45
CA PHE A 217 -21.98 -0.90 -22.08
C PHE A 217 -21.01 -2.09 -22.11
N VAL A 218 -19.72 -1.86 -21.86
CA VAL A 218 -18.76 -2.94 -21.63
C VAL A 218 -18.94 -3.42 -20.20
N ILE A 219 -19.53 -4.61 -20.03
CA ILE A 219 -19.47 -5.35 -18.76
C ILE A 219 -18.66 -6.62 -19.01
N SER A 220 -17.34 -6.47 -18.96
CA SER A 220 -16.38 -7.58 -19.00
C SER A 220 -15.64 -7.69 -17.67
N SER A 221 -14.93 -8.81 -17.51
CA SER A 221 -13.80 -9.09 -16.61
C SER A 221 -12.69 -8.00 -16.56
N ASP A 222 -12.87 -6.88 -17.27
CA ASP A 222 -11.91 -5.81 -17.49
C ASP A 222 -12.36 -4.46 -16.90
N LYS A 223 -13.46 -4.43 -16.13
CA LYS A 223 -13.91 -3.19 -15.44
C LYS A 223 -13.04 -2.80 -14.26
N GLU A 224 -12.55 -3.79 -13.50
CA GLU A 224 -11.56 -3.55 -12.45
C GLU A 224 -10.28 -2.98 -13.09
N THR A 225 -9.82 -3.56 -14.21
CA THR A 225 -8.69 -3.05 -15.00
C THR A 225 -8.93 -1.63 -15.51
N TYR A 226 -10.13 -1.33 -16.03
CA TYR A 226 -10.49 0.01 -16.50
C TYR A 226 -10.57 1.04 -15.37
N ILE A 227 -11.12 0.67 -14.21
CA ILE A 227 -11.13 1.53 -13.02
C ILE A 227 -9.72 1.70 -12.47
N ARG A 228 -8.90 0.64 -12.42
CA ARG A 228 -7.47 0.73 -12.08
C ARG A 228 -6.71 1.61 -13.08
N ALA A 229 -7.09 1.60 -14.36
CA ALA A 229 -6.48 2.44 -15.40
C ALA A 229 -6.98 3.89 -15.39
N LYS A 230 -8.24 4.14 -14.97
CA LYS A 230 -8.86 5.48 -14.88
C LYS A 230 -8.62 6.17 -13.55
N ALA A 231 -8.63 5.42 -12.45
CA ALA A 231 -8.10 5.82 -11.15
C ALA A 231 -6.57 5.71 -11.21
N THR A 232 -5.97 6.52 -12.08
CA THR A 232 -4.55 6.91 -12.21
C THR A 232 -3.48 5.89 -11.88
N ASP A 233 -2.48 5.78 -12.77
CA ASP A 233 -1.16 5.25 -12.41
C ASP A 233 -0.62 6.00 -11.16
N PHE A 234 -0.77 5.40 -9.99
CA PHE A 234 -0.36 6.01 -8.72
C PHE A 234 1.14 6.21 -8.67
N ASP A 235 1.94 5.35 -9.33
CA ASP A 235 3.37 5.56 -9.43
C ASP A 235 3.69 6.80 -10.26
N ARG A 236 2.90 7.12 -11.29
CA ARG A 236 2.98 8.42 -11.98
C ARG A 236 2.64 9.58 -11.05
N LEU A 237 1.57 9.49 -10.26
CA LEU A 237 1.20 10.55 -9.30
C LEU A 237 2.29 10.75 -8.24
N TYR A 238 2.84 9.67 -7.67
CA TYR A 238 3.96 9.76 -6.73
C TYR A 238 5.21 10.40 -7.37
N LYS A 239 5.49 10.10 -8.66
CA LYS A 239 6.56 10.77 -9.41
C LYS A 239 6.26 12.26 -9.63
N LEU A 240 5.01 12.64 -9.92
CA LEU A 240 4.62 14.05 -10.01
C LEU A 240 4.81 14.77 -8.68
N VAL A 241 4.41 14.17 -7.56
CA VAL A 241 4.68 14.71 -6.21
C VAL A 241 6.17 14.98 -6.02
N LYS A 242 7.03 14.05 -6.46
CA LYS A 242 8.48 14.19 -6.33
C LYS A 242 9.07 15.30 -7.20
N TYR A 243 8.70 15.35 -8.48
CA TYR A 243 9.41 16.14 -9.50
C TYR A 243 8.69 17.43 -9.91
N LYS A 244 7.36 17.51 -9.75
CA LYS A 244 6.50 18.64 -10.16
C LYS A 244 5.29 18.77 -9.19
N PRO A 245 5.52 19.06 -7.89
CA PRO A 245 4.45 19.08 -6.89
C PRO A 245 3.33 20.08 -7.20
N GLU A 246 3.63 21.19 -7.89
CA GLU A 246 2.65 22.19 -8.31
C GLU A 246 1.64 21.63 -9.32
N ALA A 247 2.13 20.84 -10.28
CA ALA A 247 1.29 20.17 -11.28
C ALA A 247 0.54 18.98 -10.68
N ALA A 248 1.07 18.36 -9.63
CA ALA A 248 0.48 17.20 -8.99
C ALA A 248 -0.88 17.52 -8.32
N SER A 249 -1.07 18.74 -7.79
CA SER A 249 -2.28 19.06 -7.01
C SER A 249 -3.58 18.88 -7.80
N GLY A 250 -3.64 19.41 -9.03
CA GLY A 250 -4.84 19.31 -9.87
C GLY A 250 -5.15 17.86 -10.27
N GLU A 251 -4.13 17.10 -10.66
CA GLU A 251 -4.29 15.71 -11.06
C GLU A 251 -4.69 14.80 -9.88
N ILE A 252 -4.20 15.09 -8.67
CA ILE A 252 -4.59 14.40 -7.44
C ILE A 252 -6.06 14.70 -7.11
N GLU A 253 -6.52 15.93 -7.30
CA GLU A 253 -7.92 16.32 -7.07
C GLU A 253 -8.86 15.64 -8.08
N GLU A 254 -8.50 15.60 -9.36
CA GLU A 254 -9.27 14.88 -10.38
C GLU A 254 -9.37 13.38 -10.06
N ALA A 255 -8.26 12.76 -9.65
CA ALA A 255 -8.24 11.35 -9.25
C ALA A 255 -9.14 11.10 -8.02
N GLY A 256 -9.10 11.98 -7.03
CA GLY A 256 -9.96 11.91 -5.84
C GLY A 256 -11.44 12.02 -6.19
N LEU A 257 -11.82 13.02 -7.00
CA LEU A 257 -13.19 13.21 -7.48
C LEU A 257 -13.70 12.00 -8.26
N PHE A 258 -12.85 11.39 -9.09
CA PHE A 258 -13.21 10.17 -9.80
C PHE A 258 -13.54 9.03 -8.84
N VAL A 259 -12.69 8.77 -7.84
CA VAL A 259 -12.91 7.70 -6.84
C VAL A 259 -14.18 7.94 -6.02
N ASP A 260 -14.40 9.16 -5.55
CA ASP A 260 -15.60 9.50 -4.76
C ASP A 260 -16.90 9.36 -5.59
N ASN A 261 -16.85 9.73 -6.87
CA ASN A 261 -17.99 9.59 -7.79
C ASN A 261 -18.35 8.12 -8.05
N MET A 262 -17.37 7.20 -8.09
CA MET A 262 -17.67 5.77 -8.26
C MET A 262 -18.51 5.21 -7.10
N ALA A 263 -18.16 5.57 -5.85
CA ALA A 263 -18.92 5.17 -4.67
C ALA A 263 -20.33 5.79 -4.63
N TYR A 264 -20.49 7.00 -5.18
CA TYR A 264 -21.81 7.62 -5.35
C TYR A 264 -22.66 6.89 -6.40
N VAL A 265 -22.07 6.56 -7.55
CA VAL A 265 -22.75 5.82 -8.63
C VAL A 265 -23.20 4.44 -8.14
N GLU A 266 -22.33 3.68 -7.47
CA GLU A 266 -22.71 2.38 -6.91
C GLU A 266 -23.88 2.50 -5.95
N ARG A 267 -23.83 3.44 -4.98
CA ARG A 267 -24.92 3.66 -4.02
C ARG A 267 -26.24 3.97 -4.70
N ASN A 268 -26.23 4.77 -5.76
CA ASN A 268 -27.46 5.09 -6.50
C ASN A 268 -27.95 3.93 -7.36
N VAL A 269 -27.05 3.14 -7.96
CA VAL A 269 -27.42 1.92 -8.67
C VAL A 269 -28.02 0.91 -7.70
N ILE A 270 -27.39 0.68 -6.55
CA ILE A 270 -27.92 -0.19 -5.49
C ILE A 270 -29.24 0.34 -4.95
N LYS A 271 -29.35 1.65 -4.68
CA LYS A 271 -30.58 2.29 -4.24
C LYS A 271 -31.69 2.11 -5.26
N ALA A 272 -31.42 2.32 -6.55
CA ALA A 272 -32.38 2.07 -7.61
C ALA A 272 -32.76 0.59 -7.71
N LEU A 273 -31.81 -0.34 -7.50
CA LEU A 273 -32.08 -1.78 -7.46
C LEU A 273 -32.89 -2.20 -6.22
N ILE A 274 -32.64 -1.59 -5.06
CA ILE A 274 -33.39 -1.78 -3.81
C ILE A 274 -34.76 -1.14 -3.93
N GLU A 275 -34.88 0.06 -4.50
CA GLU A 275 -36.14 0.73 -4.80
C GLU A 275 -36.94 -0.11 -5.78
N ARG A 276 -36.33 -0.68 -6.83
CA ARG A 276 -36.95 -1.69 -7.68
C ARG A 276 -37.32 -2.95 -6.91
N ARG A 277 -36.48 -3.45 -6.00
CA ARG A 277 -36.80 -4.61 -5.14
C ARG A 277 -37.92 -4.30 -4.16
N SER A 278 -38.01 -3.08 -3.65
CA SER A 278 -39.04 -2.57 -2.73
C SER A 278 -40.31 -2.18 -3.47
N SER A 279 -40.22 -1.83 -4.76
CA SER A 279 -41.31 -1.67 -5.72
C SER A 279 -41.81 -3.03 -6.17
N VAL A 280 -40.94 -4.04 -6.30
CA VAL A 280 -41.29 -5.45 -6.50
C VAL A 280 -41.87 -6.04 -5.21
N LYS A 281 -41.37 -5.72 -4.02
CA LYS A 281 -41.93 -6.11 -2.71
C LYS A 281 -43.21 -5.33 -2.39
N ARG A 282 -43.37 -4.08 -2.84
CA ARG A 282 -44.63 -3.32 -2.83
C ARG A 282 -45.59 -3.83 -3.87
N LEU A 283 -45.16 -4.29 -5.04
CA LEU A 283 -45.96 -5.01 -6.04
C LEU A 283 -46.36 -6.40 -5.54
N ILE A 284 -45.50 -7.09 -4.78
CA ILE A 284 -45.80 -8.36 -4.09
C ILE A 284 -46.73 -8.11 -2.91
N ASN A 285 -46.53 -7.05 -2.11
CA ASN A 285 -47.44 -6.68 -1.02
C ASN A 285 -48.76 -6.07 -1.52
N LEU A 286 -48.79 -5.46 -2.70
CA LEU A 286 -50.01 -5.11 -3.44
C LEU A 286 -50.67 -6.37 -4.01
N LYS A 287 -49.89 -7.38 -4.44
CA LYS A 287 -50.38 -8.75 -4.77
C LYS A 287 -50.91 -9.51 -3.55
N VAL A 288 -50.38 -9.27 -2.34
CA VAL A 288 -50.80 -9.94 -1.10
C VAL A 288 -51.99 -9.19 -0.47
N ARG A 289 -52.08 -7.86 -0.61
CA ARG A 289 -53.28 -7.09 -0.22
C ARG A 289 -54.44 -7.21 -1.21
N HIS A 290 -54.19 -7.57 -2.47
CA HIS A 290 -55.24 -8.02 -3.41
C HIS A 290 -55.48 -9.54 -3.38
N LYS A 291 -55.05 -10.22 -2.30
CA LYS A 291 -55.36 -11.63 -2.00
C LYS A 291 -56.25 -11.80 -0.76
N LEU A 292 -57.10 -10.82 -0.46
CA LEU A 292 -58.41 -11.08 0.12
C LEU A 292 -59.39 -11.18 -1.06
N TYR A 293 -60.02 -12.35 -1.21
CA TYR A 293 -60.76 -12.88 -2.37
C TYR A 293 -59.84 -13.39 -3.50
N GLY A 294 -59.39 -14.64 -3.52
CA GLY A 294 -59.90 -15.84 -2.87
C GLY A 294 -60.48 -16.78 -3.93
N SER A 295 -59.63 -17.34 -4.77
CA SER A 295 -59.89 -18.64 -5.37
C SER A 295 -58.60 -19.17 -5.97
N TYR A 296 -58.38 -20.42 -5.64
CA TYR A 296 -57.39 -21.32 -6.19
C TYR A 296 -57.40 -21.29 -7.71
N SER A 297 -56.21 -21.58 -8.24
CA SER A 297 -55.93 -22.20 -9.54
C SER A 297 -56.88 -21.85 -10.67
N ASP A 298 -56.35 -21.22 -11.71
CA ASP A 298 -56.17 -21.95 -12.96
C ASP A 298 -55.53 -21.07 -14.02
N HIS A 299 -54.45 -21.61 -14.58
CA HIS A 299 -53.92 -21.30 -15.91
C HIS A 299 -53.38 -19.89 -16.20
N VAL A 300 -52.56 -19.86 -17.28
CA VAL A 300 -52.13 -18.72 -18.11
C VAL A 300 -50.63 -18.42 -18.07
N SER A 301 -49.98 -18.83 -19.17
CA SER A 301 -48.67 -18.41 -19.65
C SER A 301 -48.68 -16.93 -20.07
N PHE A 302 -47.61 -16.18 -19.75
CA PHE A 302 -47.49 -14.77 -20.11
C PHE A 302 -46.61 -14.55 -21.36
N ASN A 303 -47.13 -13.75 -22.30
CA ASN A 303 -46.59 -13.51 -23.64
C ASN A 303 -45.50 -12.41 -23.66
N GLY A 304 -44.42 -12.61 -24.43
CA GLY A 304 -43.14 -11.87 -24.37
C GLY A 304 -43.15 -10.37 -24.71
N ARG A 305 -44.16 -9.88 -25.45
CA ARG A 305 -44.21 -8.48 -25.93
C ARG A 305 -44.23 -7.41 -24.82
N LYS A 306 -44.81 -7.69 -23.64
CA LYS A 306 -44.88 -6.72 -22.53
C LYS A 306 -43.56 -6.57 -21.76
N LYS A 307 -42.64 -7.52 -21.93
CA LYS A 307 -41.30 -7.50 -21.33
C LYS A 307 -40.37 -6.59 -22.14
N ASP A 308 -40.42 -6.68 -23.46
CA ASP A 308 -39.61 -5.84 -24.37
C ASP A 308 -40.08 -4.38 -24.35
N GLU A 309 -41.37 -4.14 -24.18
CA GLU A 309 -41.94 -2.79 -24.01
C GLU A 309 -41.46 -2.09 -22.73
N ALA A 310 -41.22 -2.84 -21.65
CA ALA A 310 -40.69 -2.32 -20.39
C ALA A 310 -39.18 -2.04 -20.47
N VAL A 311 -38.43 -2.81 -21.27
CA VAL A 311 -37.00 -2.59 -21.52
C VAL A 311 -36.80 -1.38 -22.45
N GLY A 312 -37.62 -1.22 -23.49
CA GLY A 312 -37.60 -0.03 -24.36
C GLY A 312 -37.86 1.27 -23.59
N LYS A 313 -38.85 1.27 -22.69
CA LYS A 313 -39.15 2.43 -21.80
C LYS A 313 -38.00 2.80 -20.86
N LEU A 314 -37.13 1.84 -20.53
CA LEU A 314 -35.97 2.04 -19.66
C LEU A 314 -34.76 2.57 -20.43
N THR A 315 -34.48 2.06 -21.63
CA THR A 315 -33.40 2.55 -22.49
C THR A 315 -33.62 4.00 -22.88
N ASP A 316 -34.85 4.36 -23.27
CA ASP A 316 -35.21 5.74 -23.66
C ASP A 316 -35.05 6.73 -22.48
N TYR A 317 -35.30 6.28 -21.24
CA TYR A 317 -35.12 7.10 -20.04
C TYR A 317 -33.63 7.34 -19.72
N PHE A 318 -32.77 6.34 -19.92
CA PHE A 318 -31.33 6.51 -19.71
C PHE A 318 -30.66 7.35 -20.79
N GLU A 319 -31.11 7.24 -22.05
CA GLU A 319 -30.65 8.14 -23.13
C GLU A 319 -31.10 9.59 -22.89
N TYR A 320 -32.29 9.79 -22.31
CA TYR A 320 -32.80 11.10 -21.90
C TYR A 320 -31.92 11.76 -20.82
N GLU A 321 -31.59 11.05 -19.74
CA GLU A 321 -30.72 11.58 -18.66
C GLU A 321 -29.29 11.85 -19.15
N LEU A 322 -28.74 10.99 -20.02
CA LEU A 322 -27.41 11.20 -20.62
C LEU A 322 -27.37 12.40 -21.58
N TYR A 323 -28.47 12.68 -22.28
CA TYR A 323 -28.59 13.86 -23.15
C TYR A 323 -28.69 15.16 -22.34
N LEU A 324 -29.44 15.16 -21.23
CA LEU A 324 -29.54 16.29 -20.29
C LEU A 324 -28.19 16.64 -19.66
N LEU A 325 -27.36 15.64 -19.38
CA LEU A 325 -26.01 15.83 -18.83
C LEU A 325 -25.02 16.38 -19.87
N LYS A 326 -25.24 16.15 -21.17
CA LYS A 326 -24.29 16.50 -22.23
C LYS A 326 -24.52 17.89 -22.86
N HIS A 327 -25.75 18.42 -22.85
CA HIS A 327 -26.13 19.54 -23.72
C HIS A 327 -26.89 20.66 -23.00
N LYS A 328 -26.49 20.94 -21.76
CA LYS A 328 -27.17 21.87 -20.83
C LYS A 328 -27.32 23.32 -21.37
N ASP A 329 -26.52 23.73 -22.35
CA ASP A 329 -26.42 25.14 -22.82
C ASP A 329 -26.55 25.31 -24.35
N ASN A 330 -27.46 24.62 -25.04
CA ASN A 330 -27.56 24.72 -26.51
C ASN A 330 -29.02 24.86 -27.00
N ASP A 331 -29.39 25.93 -27.71
CA ASP A 331 -30.78 26.25 -28.08
C ASP A 331 -31.51 25.20 -28.98
N LYS A 332 -30.77 24.27 -29.61
CA LYS A 332 -31.38 23.05 -30.23
C LYS A 332 -31.98 22.07 -29.21
N TYR A 333 -31.73 22.32 -27.93
CA TYR A 333 -32.30 21.65 -26.76
C TYR A 333 -33.82 21.67 -26.76
N THR A 334 -34.44 22.81 -27.10
CA THR A 334 -35.88 23.03 -26.89
C THR A 334 -36.74 22.14 -27.79
N GLU A 335 -36.37 21.99 -29.07
CA GLU A 335 -37.14 21.21 -30.05
C GLU A 335 -37.06 19.70 -29.76
N LYS A 336 -35.85 19.21 -29.43
CA LYS A 336 -35.62 17.79 -29.13
C LYS A 336 -36.18 17.40 -27.75
N MET A 337 -36.16 18.33 -26.78
CA MET A 337 -36.85 18.17 -25.49
C MET A 337 -38.36 18.03 -25.67
N LYS A 338 -38.97 18.85 -26.53
CA LYS A 338 -40.41 18.83 -26.77
C LYS A 338 -40.86 17.49 -27.33
N GLN A 339 -40.12 16.94 -28.29
CA GLN A 339 -40.37 15.62 -28.88
C GLN A 339 -40.20 14.48 -27.87
N LEU A 340 -39.17 14.51 -27.03
CA LEU A 340 -38.95 13.47 -26.01
C LEU A 340 -40.01 13.51 -24.89
N LYS A 341 -40.44 14.71 -24.48
CA LYS A 341 -41.46 14.90 -23.45
C LYS A 341 -42.86 14.50 -23.93
N GLU A 342 -43.20 14.79 -25.20
CA GLU A 342 -44.44 14.32 -25.83
C GLU A 342 -44.47 12.80 -25.93
N ARG A 343 -43.36 12.17 -26.35
CA ARG A 343 -43.26 10.71 -26.46
C ARG A 343 -43.37 10.01 -25.10
N TYR A 344 -42.76 10.57 -24.06
CA TYR A 344 -42.90 10.07 -22.69
C TYR A 344 -44.35 10.20 -22.17
N ASN A 345 -45.03 11.31 -22.47
CA ASN A 345 -46.42 11.50 -22.06
C ASN A 345 -47.41 10.57 -22.80
N GLN A 346 -47.17 10.28 -24.08
CA GLN A 346 -47.93 9.29 -24.83
C GLN A 346 -47.81 7.88 -24.21
N LEU A 347 -46.58 7.49 -23.84
CA LEU A 347 -46.31 6.20 -23.17
C LEU A 347 -46.89 6.11 -21.75
N LYS A 348 -47.00 7.24 -21.04
CA LYS A 348 -47.62 7.33 -19.71
C LYS A 348 -49.15 7.25 -19.76
N GLN A 349 -49.76 7.67 -20.86
CA GLN A 349 -51.21 7.60 -21.08
C GLN A 349 -51.69 6.27 -21.69
N GLY A 350 -50.77 5.34 -22.00
CA GLY A 350 -51.10 4.00 -22.47
C GLY A 350 -51.70 3.95 -23.88
N LYS A 351 -51.26 4.84 -24.78
CA LYS A 351 -51.49 4.70 -26.23
C LYS A 351 -50.31 4.04 -26.92
#